data_AF-A0A967RZ58-F1
#
_entry.id   AF-A0A967RZ58-F1
#
_cell.length_a   1.000
_cell.length_b   1.000
_cell.length_c   1.000
_cell.angle_alpha   90.00
_cell.angle_beta   90.00
_cell.angle_gamma   90.00
#
_symmetry.space_group_name_H-M   'P 1'
#
loop_
_entity.id
_entity.type
_entity.pdbx_description
1 polymer ?
#
loop_
_entity_poly.entity_id
_entity_poly.type
_entity_poly.pdbx_seq_one_letter_code
_entity_poly.pdbx_strand_id
1 'polypeptide(L)'
;MRRAFARIPGLVPWALLTATVGLVLQALRERAGWLGRFVINLIGTAWDVATFLVVPAIIIDEKGAIDGLKESGSLLRHTWGENIAARIGFGLIGFLLVIPGVIVGALGIAAGGVGLVVGITVAVAWIAVVVVVMTALNAIFQTALYMYATTGALPTGFEGADLQGSFGPR
;
A
#
# COMPACT_ATOMS: atom_id res chain seq x y z
N MET A 1 -24.17 31.94 -6.37
CA MET A 1 -24.64 31.18 -5.20
C MET A 1 -25.73 30.15 -5.53
N ARG A 2 -26.81 30.48 -6.27
CA ARG A 2 -27.93 29.56 -6.57
C ARG A 2 -27.59 28.27 -7.37
N ARG A 3 -26.51 28.27 -8.18
CA ARG A 3 -26.05 27.06 -8.92
C ARG A 3 -25.28 26.05 -8.04
N ALA A 4 -24.68 26.48 -6.93
CA ALA A 4 -24.01 25.57 -5.99
C ALA A 4 -25.02 24.76 -5.17
N PHE A 5 -26.16 25.39 -4.81
CA PHE A 5 -27.25 24.73 -4.07
C PHE A 5 -28.02 23.68 -4.89
N ALA A 6 -27.99 23.77 -6.23
CA ALA A 6 -28.71 22.84 -7.10
C ALA A 6 -28.09 21.42 -7.16
N ARG A 7 -26.84 21.24 -6.70
CA ARG A 7 -26.16 19.93 -6.67
C ARG A 7 -26.06 19.31 -5.26
N ILE A 8 -26.58 19.98 -4.24
CA ILE A 8 -26.63 19.50 -2.85
C ILE A 8 -27.30 18.12 -2.72
N PRO A 9 -28.43 17.80 -3.41
CA PRO A 9 -29.08 16.50 -3.24
C PRO A 9 -28.19 15.31 -3.66
N GLY A 10 -27.28 15.52 -4.62
CA GLY A 10 -26.33 14.50 -5.07
C GLY A 10 -25.11 14.36 -4.15
N LEU A 11 -24.77 15.39 -3.37
CA LEU A 11 -23.60 15.41 -2.48
C LEU A 11 -23.91 14.96 -1.04
N VAL A 12 -25.19 15.04 -0.62
CA VAL A 12 -25.62 14.60 0.72
C VAL A 12 -25.33 13.11 0.99
N PRO A 13 -25.62 12.17 0.08
CA PRO A 13 -25.27 10.76 0.28
C PRO A 13 -23.75 10.54 0.40
N TRP A 14 -22.96 11.30 -0.34
CA TRP A 14 -21.49 11.24 -0.30
C TRP A 14 -20.92 11.80 1.02
N ALA A 15 -21.45 12.93 1.49
CA ALA A 15 -21.08 13.54 2.76
C ALA A 15 -21.41 12.62 3.96
N LEU A 16 -22.54 11.92 3.92
CA LEU A 16 -22.90 10.94 4.93
C LEU A 16 -21.94 9.74 4.94
N LEU A 17 -21.61 9.20 3.76
CA LEU A 17 -20.70 8.05 3.65
C LEU A 17 -19.29 8.39 4.16
N THR A 18 -18.74 9.53 3.73
CA THR A 18 -17.44 10.02 4.20
C THR A 18 -17.42 10.31 5.70
N ALA A 19 -18.49 10.89 6.25
CA ALA A 19 -18.61 11.09 7.70
C ALA A 19 -18.63 9.76 8.45
N THR A 20 -19.40 8.78 7.98
CA THR A 20 -19.49 7.46 8.63
C THR A 20 -18.13 6.76 8.64
N VAL A 21 -17.41 6.77 7.52
CA VAL A 21 -16.07 6.15 7.43
C VAL A 21 -15.06 6.88 8.32
N GLY A 22 -15.09 8.21 8.34
CA GLY A 22 -14.26 9.02 9.22
C GLY A 22 -14.47 8.68 10.70
N LEU A 23 -15.73 8.56 11.12
CA LEU A 23 -16.10 8.19 12.49
C LEU A 23 -15.66 6.77 12.85
N VAL A 24 -15.80 5.80 11.94
CA VAL A 24 -15.34 4.42 12.14
C VAL A 24 -13.83 4.36 12.30
N LEU A 25 -13.08 5.03 11.41
CA LEU A 25 -11.62 5.07 11.49
C LEU A 25 -11.13 5.78 12.76
N GLN A 26 -11.87 6.79 13.23
CA GLN A 26 -11.57 7.48 14.49
C GLN A 26 -11.80 6.58 15.70
N ALA A 27 -12.95 5.90 15.77
CA ALA A 27 -13.28 4.98 16.85
C ALA A 27 -12.29 3.79 16.94
N LEU A 28 -11.83 3.29 15.79
CA LEU A 28 -10.78 2.26 15.74
C LEU A 28 -9.44 2.80 16.26
N ARG A 29 -9.10 4.05 15.95
CA ARG A 29 -7.84 4.70 16.37
C ARG A 29 -7.76 4.87 17.88
N GLU A 30 -8.89 5.23 18.50
CA GLU A 30 -9.00 5.44 19.94
C GLU A 30 -8.82 4.15 20.74
N ARG A 31 -9.14 3.00 20.14
CA ARG A 31 -9.02 1.67 20.76
C ARG A 31 -7.73 0.94 20.40
N ALA A 32 -6.92 1.52 19.51
CA ALA A 32 -5.73 0.89 18.96
C ALA A 32 -4.45 1.27 19.73
N GLY A 33 -3.61 0.27 20.01
CA GLY A 33 -2.22 0.47 20.42
C GLY A 33 -1.36 1.08 19.30
N TRP A 34 -0.08 1.29 19.55
CA TRP A 34 0.84 1.96 18.62
C TRP A 34 0.85 1.34 17.20
N LEU A 35 0.85 0.01 17.09
CA LEU A 35 0.76 -0.71 15.82
C LEU A 35 -0.60 -0.53 15.12
N GLY A 36 -1.70 -0.58 15.87
CA GLY A 36 -3.03 -0.38 15.30
C GLY A 36 -3.22 1.04 14.76
N ARG A 37 -2.65 2.06 15.44
CA ARG A 37 -2.64 3.44 14.93
C ARG A 37 -1.87 3.59 13.62
N PHE A 38 -0.74 2.88 13.47
CA PHE A 38 0.02 2.89 12.21
C PHE A 38 -0.80 2.30 11.06
N VAL A 39 -1.42 1.14 11.29
CA VAL A 39 -2.28 0.48 10.29
C VAL A 39 -3.50 1.35 9.93
N ILE A 40 -4.16 1.95 10.93
CA ILE A 40 -5.34 2.81 10.69
C ILE A 40 -4.96 4.09 9.95
N ASN A 41 -3.79 4.67 10.23
CA ASN A 41 -3.30 5.83 9.48
C ASN A 41 -3.05 5.46 8.01
N LEU A 42 -2.47 4.28 7.75
CA LEU A 42 -2.24 3.80 6.38
C LEU A 42 -3.56 3.57 5.63
N ILE A 43 -4.56 2.98 6.30
CA ILE A 43 -5.92 2.82 5.75
C ILE A 43 -6.57 4.18 5.50
N GLY A 44 -6.40 5.16 6.39
CA GLY A 44 -6.88 6.52 6.20
C GLY A 44 -6.26 7.18 4.98
N THR A 45 -4.95 7.06 4.79
CA THR A 45 -4.27 7.56 3.58
C THR A 45 -4.78 6.87 2.32
N ALA A 46 -5.01 5.56 2.35
CA ALA A 46 -5.61 4.84 1.22
C ALA A 46 -7.04 5.31 0.91
N TRP A 47 -7.82 5.64 1.94
CA TRP A 47 -9.16 6.23 1.80
C TRP A 47 -9.12 7.63 1.19
N ASP A 48 -8.17 8.48 1.59
CA ASP A 48 -7.97 9.82 1.02
C ASP A 48 -7.61 9.75 -0.48
N VAL A 49 -6.77 8.78 -0.87
CA VAL A 49 -6.45 8.53 -2.28
C VAL A 49 -7.67 8.03 -3.06
N ALA A 50 -8.46 7.12 -2.48
CA ALA A 50 -9.66 6.60 -3.12
C ALA A 50 -10.72 7.70 -3.33
N THR A 51 -10.93 8.57 -2.35
CA THR A 51 -11.90 9.69 -2.43
C THR A 51 -11.48 10.76 -3.44
N PHE A 52 -10.18 10.95 -3.68
CA PHE A 52 -9.68 11.87 -4.71
C PHE A 52 -10.15 11.48 -6.13
N LEU A 53 -10.34 10.18 -6.39
CA LEU A 53 -10.78 9.67 -7.69
C LEU A 53 -12.32 9.55 -7.82
N VAL A 54 -13.05 9.65 -6.70
CA VAL A 54 -14.52 9.61 -6.69
C VAL A 54 -15.12 10.90 -7.21
N VAL A 55 -14.50 12.04 -6.89
CA VAL A 55 -14.96 13.36 -7.34
C VAL A 55 -15.05 13.45 -8.88
N PRO A 56 -14.01 13.08 -9.66
CA PRO A 56 -14.12 13.08 -11.12
C PRO A 56 -15.11 12.04 -11.65
N ALA A 57 -15.22 10.84 -11.04
CA ALA A 57 -16.17 9.82 -11.49
C ALA A 57 -17.64 10.25 -11.33
N ILE A 58 -17.98 11.00 -10.26
CA ILE A 58 -19.33 11.55 -10.07
C ILE A 58 -19.61 12.70 -11.06
N ILE A 59 -18.59 13.48 -11.42
CA ILE A 59 -18.75 14.70 -12.23
C ILE A 59 -18.75 14.42 -13.74
N ILE A 60 -17.95 13.45 -14.20
CA ILE A 60 -17.70 13.21 -15.64
C ILE A 60 -18.65 12.15 -16.21
N ASP A 61 -18.93 11.08 -15.45
CA ASP A 61 -19.70 9.94 -15.95
C ASP A 61 -21.21 10.01 -15.64
N GLU A 62 -21.69 11.05 -14.95
CA GLU A 62 -23.08 11.20 -14.47
C GLU A 62 -23.61 10.00 -13.66
N LYS A 63 -22.72 9.13 -13.16
CA LYS A 63 -23.05 7.95 -12.36
C LYS A 63 -23.33 8.35 -10.91
N GLY A 64 -24.25 7.64 -10.26
CA GLY A 64 -24.55 7.82 -8.84
C GLY A 64 -23.31 7.58 -7.96
N ALA A 65 -23.20 8.27 -6.82
CA ALA A 65 -22.01 8.29 -5.96
C ALA A 65 -21.44 6.91 -5.60
N ILE A 66 -22.30 5.90 -5.48
CA ILE A 66 -21.91 4.52 -5.16
C ILE A 66 -21.33 3.81 -6.38
N ASP A 67 -21.91 3.97 -7.57
CA ASP A 67 -21.47 3.29 -8.78
C ASP A 67 -20.18 3.92 -9.33
N GLY A 68 -20.07 5.25 -9.28
CA GLY A 68 -18.80 5.95 -9.58
C GLY A 68 -17.66 5.56 -8.64
N LEU A 69 -17.95 5.32 -7.35
CA LEU A 69 -16.97 4.81 -6.38
C LEU A 69 -16.54 3.38 -6.69
N LYS A 70 -17.49 2.50 -7.03
CA LYS A 70 -17.18 1.10 -7.41
C LYS A 70 -16.32 1.03 -8.65
N GLU A 71 -16.63 1.83 -9.67
CA GLU A 71 -15.89 1.83 -10.93
C GLU A 71 -14.50 2.46 -10.78
N SER A 72 -14.39 3.56 -10.03
CA SER A 72 -13.10 4.15 -9.68
C SER A 72 -12.23 3.19 -8.88
N GLY A 73 -12.81 2.48 -7.91
CA GLY A 73 -12.12 1.45 -7.14
C GLY A 73 -11.68 0.27 -8.00
N SER A 74 -12.51 -0.14 -8.97
CA SER A 74 -12.18 -1.17 -9.95
C SER A 74 -10.99 -0.75 -10.83
N LEU A 75 -11.03 0.47 -11.38
CA LEU A 75 -9.97 1.02 -12.20
C LEU A 75 -8.65 1.17 -11.42
N LEU A 76 -8.71 1.69 -10.19
CA LEU A 76 -7.57 1.76 -9.25
C LEU A 76 -7.00 0.38 -8.98
N ARG A 77 -7.86 -0.61 -8.72
CA ARG A 77 -7.43 -1.98 -8.45
C ARG A 77 -6.78 -2.60 -9.67
N HIS A 78 -7.28 -2.35 -10.87
CA HIS A 78 -6.67 -2.84 -12.11
C HIS A 78 -5.35 -2.14 -12.45
N THR A 79 -5.23 -0.85 -12.21
CA THR A 79 -4.03 -0.08 -12.59
C THR A 79 -2.94 -0.06 -11.52
N TRP A 80 -3.31 -0.10 -10.25
CA TRP A 80 -2.40 0.06 -9.12
C TRP A 80 -2.41 -1.12 -8.14
N GLY A 81 -3.38 -2.02 -8.22
CA GLY A 81 -3.57 -3.10 -7.25
C GLY A 81 -2.35 -4.01 -7.13
N GLU A 82 -1.78 -4.45 -8.25
CA GLU A 82 -0.62 -5.34 -8.25
C GLU A 82 0.63 -4.66 -7.66
N ASN A 83 0.85 -3.40 -8.02
CA ASN A 83 1.98 -2.62 -7.52
C ASN A 83 1.85 -2.34 -6.01
N ILE A 84 0.64 -2.06 -5.54
CA ILE A 84 0.35 -1.86 -4.11
C ILE A 84 0.50 -3.17 -3.34
N ALA A 85 -0.06 -4.27 -3.83
CA ALA A 85 0.04 -5.58 -3.19
C ALA A 85 1.49 -6.05 -3.12
N ALA A 86 2.26 -5.88 -4.20
CA ALA A 86 3.69 -6.20 -4.22
C ALA A 86 4.50 -5.33 -3.25
N ARG A 87 4.24 -4.02 -3.18
CA ARG A 87 4.90 -3.12 -2.21
C ARG A 87 4.62 -3.53 -0.77
N ILE A 88 3.37 -3.89 -0.46
CA ILE A 88 3.00 -4.38 0.87
C ILE A 88 3.70 -5.72 1.13
N GLY A 89 3.68 -6.65 0.18
CA GLY A 89 4.33 -7.95 0.28
C GLY A 89 5.84 -7.83 0.53
N PHE A 90 6.55 -7.04 -0.29
CA PHE A 90 7.99 -6.77 -0.11
C PHE A 90 8.26 -6.05 1.21
N GLY A 91 7.40 -5.12 1.63
CA GLY A 91 7.50 -4.46 2.93
C GLY A 91 7.41 -5.44 4.09
N LEU A 92 6.47 -6.40 4.05
CA LEU A 92 6.32 -7.43 5.07
C LEU A 92 7.50 -8.40 5.10
N ILE A 93 7.98 -8.85 3.94
CA ILE A 93 9.15 -9.73 3.85
C ILE A 93 10.39 -8.99 4.35
N GLY A 94 10.60 -7.74 3.90
CA GLY A 94 11.71 -6.89 4.36
C GLY A 94 11.69 -6.69 5.87
N PHE A 95 10.51 -6.41 6.45
CA PHE A 95 10.34 -6.31 7.89
C PHE A 95 10.73 -7.60 8.62
N LEU A 96 10.28 -8.75 8.12
CA LEU A 96 10.61 -10.06 8.71
C LEU A 96 12.12 -10.34 8.66
N LEU A 97 12.77 -10.00 7.54
CA LEU A 97 14.22 -10.20 7.36
C LEU A 97 15.07 -9.25 8.21
N VAL A 98 14.54 -8.12 8.67
CA VAL A 98 15.25 -7.21 9.58
C VAL A 98 15.30 -7.75 11.01
N ILE A 99 14.32 -8.56 11.43
CA ILE A 99 14.20 -9.07 12.81
C ILE A 99 15.49 -9.77 13.30
N PRO A 100 16.11 -10.71 12.55
CA PRO A 100 17.37 -11.32 12.97
C PRO A 100 18.49 -10.30 13.24
N GLY A 101 18.62 -9.29 12.39
CA GLY A 101 19.62 -8.23 12.57
C GLY A 101 19.37 -7.43 13.85
N VAL A 102 18.11 -7.10 14.14
CA VAL A 102 17.74 -6.40 15.38
C VAL A 102 18.03 -7.26 16.61
N ILE A 103 17.73 -8.56 16.57
CA ILE A 103 18.02 -9.49 17.66
C ILE A 103 19.52 -9.56 17.93
N VAL A 104 20.34 -9.75 16.88
CA VAL A 104 21.80 -9.80 17.01
C VAL A 104 22.35 -8.48 17.56
N GLY A 105 21.84 -7.34 17.09
CA GLY A 105 22.21 -6.02 17.61
C GLY A 105 21.85 -5.87 19.08
N ALA A 106 20.64 -6.26 19.49
CA ALA A 106 20.19 -6.19 20.88
C ALA A 106 21.02 -7.10 21.81
N LEU A 107 21.35 -8.31 21.37
CA LEU A 107 22.23 -9.22 22.11
C LEU A 107 23.65 -8.65 22.24
N GLY A 108 24.16 -8.01 21.20
CA GLY A 108 25.45 -7.31 21.25
C GLY A 108 25.45 -6.17 22.28
N ILE A 109 24.40 -5.34 22.29
CA ILE A 109 24.24 -4.27 23.28
C ILE A 109 24.20 -4.85 24.70
N ALA A 110 23.45 -5.93 24.92
CA ALA A 110 23.36 -6.58 26.22
C ALA A 110 24.70 -7.21 26.69
N ALA A 111 25.51 -7.73 25.76
CA ALA A 111 26.81 -8.31 26.07
C ALA A 111 27.86 -7.26 26.47
N GLY A 112 27.74 -6.02 25.98
CA GLY A 112 28.68 -4.94 26.28
C GLY A 112 30.10 -5.15 25.72
N GLY A 113 31.00 -4.21 25.98
CA GLY A 113 32.41 -4.28 25.58
C GLY A 113 32.61 -4.58 24.08
N VAL A 114 33.38 -5.62 23.77
CA VAL A 114 33.62 -6.08 22.38
C VAL A 114 32.33 -6.61 21.74
N GLY A 115 31.43 -7.22 22.53
CA GLY A 115 30.14 -7.74 22.05
C GLY A 115 29.23 -6.65 21.49
N LEU A 116 29.29 -5.44 22.05
CA LEU A 116 28.53 -4.29 21.54
C LEU A 116 28.99 -3.89 20.14
N VAL A 117 30.32 -3.75 19.95
CA VAL A 117 30.88 -3.35 18.66
C VAL A 117 30.55 -4.41 17.61
N VAL A 118 30.84 -5.68 17.91
CA VAL A 118 30.60 -6.80 16.98
C VAL A 118 29.12 -6.93 16.65
N GLY A 119 28.24 -6.91 17.65
CA GLY A 119 26.80 -7.10 17.44
C GLY A 119 26.18 -5.98 16.62
N ILE A 120 26.56 -4.71 16.86
CA ILE A 120 26.08 -3.58 16.05
C ILE A 120 26.63 -3.68 14.62
N THR A 121 27.93 -3.97 14.43
CA THR A 121 28.50 -4.09 13.09
C THR A 121 27.83 -5.18 12.27
N VAL A 122 27.60 -6.35 12.86
CA VAL A 122 26.90 -7.46 12.20
C VAL A 122 25.44 -7.10 11.90
N ALA A 123 24.74 -6.47 12.84
CA ALA A 123 23.35 -6.04 12.64
C ALA A 123 23.23 -5.04 11.49
N VAL A 124 24.11 -4.03 11.46
CA VAL A 124 24.13 -3.01 10.39
C VAL A 124 24.47 -3.65 9.05
N ALA A 125 25.48 -4.51 8.99
CA ALA A 125 25.85 -5.20 7.76
C ALA A 125 24.69 -6.06 7.23
N TRP A 126 24.02 -6.81 8.10
CA TRP A 126 22.85 -7.61 7.74
C TRP A 126 21.70 -6.76 7.21
N ILE A 127 21.33 -5.69 7.93
CA ILE A 127 20.25 -4.79 7.52
C ILE A 127 20.59 -4.14 6.18
N ALA A 128 21.85 -3.76 5.95
CA ALA A 128 22.29 -3.21 4.67
C ALA A 128 22.09 -4.21 3.52
N VAL A 129 22.43 -5.49 3.71
CA VAL A 129 22.17 -6.54 2.71
C VAL A 129 20.68 -6.68 2.44
N VAL A 130 19.83 -6.72 3.48
CA VAL A 130 18.38 -6.82 3.32
C VAL A 130 17.84 -5.64 2.52
N VAL A 131 18.27 -4.41 2.81
CA VAL A 131 17.87 -3.21 2.07
C VAL A 131 18.30 -3.29 0.60
N VAL A 132 19.53 -3.70 0.32
CA VAL A 132 20.04 -3.85 -1.06
C VAL A 132 19.22 -4.90 -1.83
N VAL A 133 18.92 -6.05 -1.22
CA VAL A 133 18.11 -7.09 -1.87
C VAL A 133 16.69 -6.59 -2.13
N MET A 134 16.05 -5.94 -1.15
CA MET A 134 14.67 -5.44 -1.31
C MET A 134 14.57 -4.32 -2.35
N THR A 135 15.56 -3.44 -2.42
CA THR A 135 15.61 -2.39 -3.45
C THR A 135 15.79 -2.98 -4.85
N ALA A 136 16.65 -3.99 -5.00
CA ALA A 136 16.82 -4.72 -6.26
C ALA A 136 15.54 -5.46 -6.67
N LEU A 137 14.88 -6.18 -5.75
CA LEU A 137 13.62 -6.88 -6.03
C LEU A 137 12.52 -5.92 -6.48
N ASN A 138 12.37 -4.77 -5.83
CA ASN A 138 11.38 -3.77 -6.21
C ASN A 138 11.69 -3.17 -7.59
N ALA A 139 12.96 -2.92 -7.91
CA ALA A 139 13.37 -2.46 -9.23
C ALA A 139 13.04 -3.50 -10.32
N ILE A 140 13.45 -4.76 -10.11
CA ILE A 140 13.18 -5.87 -11.05
C ILE A 140 11.67 -6.03 -11.27
N PHE A 141 10.87 -6.01 -10.20
CA PHE A 141 9.43 -6.14 -10.29
C PHE A 141 8.78 -4.98 -11.07
N GLN A 142 9.20 -3.73 -10.83
CA GLN A 142 8.73 -2.58 -11.60
C GLN A 142 9.13 -2.66 -13.07
N THR A 143 10.35 -3.09 -13.36
CA THR A 143 10.80 -3.31 -14.74
C THR A 143 9.97 -4.41 -15.43
N ALA A 144 9.67 -5.49 -14.71
CA ALA A 144 8.83 -6.57 -15.24
C ALA A 144 7.40 -6.09 -15.54
N LEU A 145 6.80 -5.31 -14.63
CA LEU A 145 5.49 -4.70 -14.86
C LEU A 145 5.49 -3.74 -16.07
N TYR A 146 6.53 -2.92 -16.20
CA TYR A 146 6.67 -2.02 -17.34
C TYR A 146 6.83 -2.77 -18.67
N MET A 147 7.67 -3.81 -18.71
CA MET A 147 7.84 -4.64 -19.89
C MET A 147 6.55 -5.37 -20.26
N TYR A 148 5.83 -5.92 -19.27
CA TYR A 148 4.54 -6.56 -19.52
C TYR A 148 3.50 -5.57 -20.08
N ALA A 149 3.40 -4.37 -19.50
CA ALA A 149 2.47 -3.35 -19.96
C ALA A 149 2.77 -2.83 -21.39
N THR A 150 4.03 -2.90 -21.83
CA THR A 150 4.46 -2.38 -23.14
C THR A 150 4.54 -3.46 -24.22
N THR A 151 4.92 -4.68 -23.87
CA THR A 151 5.17 -5.77 -24.83
C THR A 151 4.10 -6.87 -24.80
N GLY A 152 3.26 -6.91 -23.75
CA GLY A 152 2.28 -7.98 -23.54
C GLY A 152 2.90 -9.35 -23.23
N ALA A 153 4.23 -9.45 -23.17
CA ALA A 153 4.96 -10.67 -22.90
C ALA A 153 5.60 -10.64 -21.51
N LEU A 154 5.62 -11.80 -20.85
CA LEU A 154 6.28 -11.95 -19.55
C LEU A 154 7.81 -12.04 -19.74
N PRO A 155 8.61 -11.29 -18.95
CA PRO A 155 10.07 -11.42 -18.99
C PRO A 155 10.54 -12.81 -18.57
N THR A 156 11.62 -13.29 -19.18
CA THR A 156 12.27 -14.56 -18.83
C THR A 156 12.62 -14.60 -17.35
N GLY A 157 12.16 -15.63 -16.63
CA GLY A 157 12.30 -15.75 -15.16
C GLY A 157 11.03 -15.46 -14.34
N PHE A 158 9.97 -14.94 -14.96
CA PHE A 158 8.63 -14.82 -14.37
C PHE A 158 7.63 -15.87 -14.88
N GLU A 159 8.12 -16.87 -15.63
CA GLU A 159 7.33 -17.91 -16.33
C GLU A 159 6.53 -18.83 -15.41
N GLY A 160 6.89 -18.90 -14.11
CA GLY A 160 6.16 -19.64 -13.08
C GLY A 160 5.47 -18.76 -12.03
N ALA A 161 5.57 -17.42 -12.14
CA ALA A 161 4.78 -16.53 -11.31
C ALA A 161 3.36 -16.47 -11.92
N ASP A 162 2.33 -16.68 -11.10
CA ASP A 162 0.91 -16.61 -11.52
C ASP A 162 0.48 -15.15 -11.79
N LEU A 163 1.22 -14.48 -12.68
CA LEU A 163 0.91 -13.15 -13.18
C LEU A 163 -0.28 -13.22 -14.17
N GLN A 164 -0.53 -14.40 -14.76
CA GLN A 164 -1.73 -14.63 -15.57
C GLN A 164 -3.01 -14.59 -14.74
N GLY A 165 -3.01 -15.09 -13.50
CA GLY A 165 -4.13 -14.96 -12.56
C GLY A 165 -4.39 -13.52 -12.11
N SER A 166 -3.35 -12.68 -12.04
CA SER A 166 -3.45 -11.25 -11.68
C SER A 166 -3.87 -10.32 -12.83
N PHE A 167 -3.62 -10.71 -14.09
CA PHE A 167 -3.83 -9.85 -15.27
C PHE A 167 -4.78 -10.45 -16.34
N GLY A 168 -5.40 -11.61 -16.09
CA GLY A 168 -6.37 -12.20 -17.01
C GLY A 168 -7.69 -11.41 -17.06
N PRO A 169 -8.24 -11.10 -18.26
CA PRO A 169 -9.53 -10.45 -18.37
C PRO A 169 -10.63 -11.40 -17.87
N ARG A 170 -11.48 -10.91 -16.97
CA ARG A 170 -12.82 -11.47 -16.71
C ARG A 170 -13.83 -10.36 -16.86
#